data_AF-Q984J5-F1
#
_entry.id   AF-Q984J5-F1
#
_cell.length_a   1.000
_cell.length_b   1.000
_cell.length_c   1.000
_cell.angle_alpha   90.00
_cell.angle_beta   90.00
_cell.angle_gamma   90.00
#
_symmetry.space_group_name_H-M   'P 1'
#
loop_
_entity.id
_entity.type
_entity.pdbx_description
1 polymer ?
#
loop_
_entity_poly.entity_id
_entity_poly.type
_entity_poly.pdbx_seq_one_letter_code
_entity_poly.pdbx_strand_id
1 'polypeptide(L)'
;MTIDVSRGLRIEAEAAKRLLAQLQDAGHGGDTDLAADIIEGETSLHETVAAAIDQIDNLDVMVIGLKAKEEAFADRRKSIEARAENLRAAIEQAMIAAEQVSIPLPSATVFISKRKPALFVENEADIPSEFFVEQERPAPKLDKRALAAALAGGRKVPGAALDNGTVSLSIRRK
;
A
#
# COMPACT_ATOMS: atom_id res chain seq x y z
N MET A 1 -51.66 6.41 8.85
CA MET A 1 -50.31 6.98 8.63
C MET A 1 -49.25 6.42 9.60
N THR A 2 -49.50 5.25 10.21
CA THR A 2 -48.63 4.65 11.26
C THR A 2 -47.80 3.46 10.78
N ILE A 3 -48.16 2.84 9.64
CA ILE A 3 -47.53 1.61 9.12
C ILE A 3 -46.12 1.86 8.54
N ASP A 4 -45.85 3.07 8.04
CA ASP A 4 -44.59 3.43 7.37
C ASP A 4 -43.44 3.66 8.36
N VAL A 5 -43.76 4.26 9.52
CA VAL A 5 -42.79 4.51 10.60
C VAL A 5 -42.30 3.19 11.22
N SER A 6 -43.22 2.24 11.47
CA SER A 6 -42.85 0.92 12.00
C SER A 6 -42.00 0.09 11.03
N ARG A 7 -42.21 0.26 9.71
CA ARG A 7 -41.39 -0.41 8.69
C ARG A 7 -39.99 0.20 8.61
N GLY A 8 -39.88 1.53 8.64
CA GLY A 8 -38.60 2.24 8.65
C GLY A 8 -37.74 1.86 9.86
N LEU A 9 -38.32 1.89 11.06
CA LEU A 9 -37.63 1.50 12.30
C LEU A 9 -37.13 0.05 12.26
N ARG A 10 -37.90 -0.87 11.67
CA ARG A 10 -37.49 -2.28 11.52
C ARG A 10 -36.32 -2.43 10.56
N ILE A 11 -36.29 -1.68 9.45
CA ILE A 11 -35.19 -1.68 8.47
C ILE A 11 -33.92 -1.11 9.11
N GLU A 12 -34.06 -0.01 9.85
CA GLU A 12 -32.94 0.64 10.54
C GLU A 12 -32.33 -0.27 11.61
N ALA A 13 -33.15 -0.91 12.44
CA ALA A 13 -32.69 -1.86 13.45
C ALA A 13 -32.01 -3.10 12.84
N GLU A 14 -32.52 -3.60 11.69
CA GLU A 14 -31.89 -4.71 10.98
C GLU A 14 -30.54 -4.29 10.36
N ALA A 15 -30.44 -3.08 9.83
CA ALA A 15 -29.18 -2.53 9.31
C ALA A 15 -28.14 -2.34 10.42
N ALA A 16 -28.54 -1.80 11.58
CA ALA A 16 -27.67 -1.66 12.76
C ALA A 16 -27.15 -3.03 13.23
N LYS A 17 -28.03 -4.03 13.36
CA LYS A 17 -27.63 -5.41 13.71
C LYS A 17 -26.65 -6.03 12.72
N ARG A 18 -26.85 -5.82 11.41
CA ARG A 18 -25.93 -6.33 10.39
C ARG A 18 -24.57 -5.64 10.46
N LEU A 19 -24.53 -4.33 10.67
CA LEU A 19 -23.30 -3.59 10.86
C LEU A 19 -22.55 -4.10 12.10
N LEU A 20 -23.25 -4.35 13.20
CA LEU A 20 -22.67 -4.91 14.42
C LEU A 20 -22.04 -6.28 14.20
N ALA A 21 -22.76 -7.18 13.54
CA ALA A 21 -22.22 -8.50 13.19
C ALA A 21 -20.97 -8.38 12.31
N GLN A 22 -20.95 -7.43 11.36
CA GLN A 22 -19.78 -7.17 10.52
C GLN A 22 -18.60 -6.60 11.32
N LEU A 23 -18.84 -5.72 12.29
CA LEU A 23 -17.79 -5.19 13.17
C LEU A 23 -17.20 -6.29 14.08
N GLN A 24 -18.02 -7.24 14.52
CA GLN A 24 -17.57 -8.42 15.28
C GLN A 24 -16.75 -9.39 14.43
N ASP A 25 -17.23 -9.73 13.23
CA ASP A 25 -16.57 -10.66 12.31
C ASP A 25 -15.27 -10.08 11.70
N ALA A 26 -15.18 -8.74 11.55
CA ALA A 26 -13.98 -8.05 11.07
C ALA A 26 -12.76 -8.19 12.01
N GLY A 27 -12.91 -8.85 13.17
CA GLY A 27 -11.77 -9.36 13.92
C GLY A 27 -10.94 -8.26 14.58
N HIS A 28 -11.58 -7.29 15.23
CA HIS A 28 -10.90 -6.40 16.17
C HIS A 28 -10.66 -7.16 17.49
N GLY A 29 -9.63 -8.01 17.52
CA GLY A 29 -9.22 -8.81 18.69
C GLY A 29 -8.69 -8.00 19.89
N GLY A 30 -9.26 -6.83 20.17
CA GLY A 30 -8.87 -5.95 21.27
C GLY A 30 -9.98 -5.03 21.78
N ASP A 31 -11.01 -4.72 20.98
CA ASP A 31 -12.16 -3.92 21.41
C ASP A 31 -13.39 -4.81 21.58
N THR A 32 -13.37 -5.59 22.66
CA THR A 32 -14.57 -6.18 23.24
C THR A 32 -15.58 -5.13 23.69
N ASP A 33 -15.13 -3.88 23.82
CA ASP A 33 -15.89 -2.79 24.43
C ASP A 33 -16.90 -2.16 23.46
N LEU A 34 -16.57 -2.05 22.17
CA LEU A 34 -17.49 -1.49 21.17
C LEU A 34 -18.69 -2.42 20.91
N ALA A 35 -18.48 -3.74 20.96
CA ALA A 35 -19.57 -4.69 20.89
C ALA A 35 -20.42 -4.69 22.18
N ALA A 36 -19.78 -4.59 23.36
CA ALA A 36 -20.49 -4.59 24.64
C ALA A 36 -21.32 -3.31 24.85
N ASP A 37 -20.76 -2.13 24.57
CA ASP A 37 -21.44 -0.84 24.72
C ASP A 37 -22.62 -0.67 23.74
N ILE A 38 -22.58 -1.33 22.58
CA ILE A 38 -23.64 -1.21 21.56
C ILE A 38 -24.74 -2.27 21.73
N ILE A 39 -24.45 -3.45 22.29
CA ILE A 39 -25.44 -4.53 22.45
C ILE A 39 -26.48 -4.22 23.54
N GLU A 40 -26.16 -3.40 24.53
CA GLU A 40 -27.03 -3.18 25.70
C GLU A 40 -28.14 -2.12 25.50
N GLY A 41 -28.12 -1.37 24.39
CA GLY A 41 -29.09 -0.30 24.11
C GLY A 41 -30.02 -0.60 22.94
N GLU A 42 -31.25 -0.09 22.99
CA GLU A 42 -32.09 0.11 21.80
C GLU A 42 -31.49 1.21 20.90
N THR A 43 -30.30 0.98 20.36
CA THR A 43 -29.51 1.99 19.63
C THR A 43 -29.93 2.09 18.16
N SER A 44 -30.06 3.33 17.69
CA SER A 44 -30.36 3.63 16.29
C SER A 44 -29.15 3.34 15.39
N LEU A 45 -29.38 3.14 14.07
CA LEU A 45 -28.29 2.96 13.11
C LEU A 45 -27.28 4.12 13.17
N HIS A 46 -27.78 5.32 13.48
CA HIS A 46 -26.97 6.53 13.60
C HIS A 46 -25.90 6.41 14.70
N GLU A 47 -26.25 5.85 15.85
CA GLU A 47 -25.32 5.64 16.96
C GLU A 47 -24.28 4.59 16.62
N THR A 48 -24.66 3.49 15.95
CA THR A 48 -23.71 2.48 15.47
C THR A 48 -22.74 3.06 14.43
N VAL A 49 -23.23 3.91 13.51
CA VAL A 49 -22.37 4.59 12.54
C VAL A 49 -21.43 5.58 13.23
N ALA A 50 -21.89 6.33 14.25
CA ALA A 50 -21.04 7.23 15.02
C ALA A 50 -19.91 6.49 15.73
N ALA A 51 -20.21 5.39 16.42
CA ALA A 51 -19.20 4.56 17.08
C ALA A 51 -18.18 3.98 16.07
N ALA A 52 -18.64 3.54 14.89
CA ALA A 52 -17.74 3.07 13.84
C ALA A 52 -16.81 4.20 13.32
N ILE A 53 -17.30 5.43 13.26
CA ILE A 53 -16.50 6.61 12.86
C ILE A 53 -15.43 6.92 13.91
N ASP A 54 -15.79 6.91 15.20
CA ASP A 54 -14.84 7.12 16.30
C ASP A 54 -13.74 6.04 16.30
N GLN A 55 -14.12 4.80 15.99
CA GLN A 55 -13.17 3.72 15.87
C GLN A 55 -12.23 3.87 14.67
N ILE A 56 -12.72 4.37 13.53
CA ILE A 56 -11.87 4.74 12.39
C ILE A 56 -10.85 5.81 12.82
N ASP A 57 -11.27 6.81 13.60
CA ASP A 57 -10.37 7.86 14.08
C ASP A 57 -9.29 7.31 15.01
N ASN A 58 -9.63 6.40 15.92
CA ASN A 58 -8.66 5.70 16.77
C ASN A 58 -7.63 4.92 15.93
N LEU A 59 -8.09 4.19 14.93
CA LEU A 59 -7.23 3.43 14.02
C LEU A 59 -6.30 4.34 13.22
N ASP A 60 -6.80 5.48 12.72
CA ASP A 60 -6.00 6.45 11.99
C ASP A 60 -4.86 7.03 12.86
N VAL A 61 -5.13 7.31 14.14
CA VAL A 61 -4.11 7.72 15.11
C VAL A 61 -3.05 6.62 15.31
N MET A 62 -3.46 5.35 15.46
CA MET A 62 -2.52 4.23 15.57
C MET A 62 -1.64 4.09 14.32
N VAL A 63 -2.23 4.22 13.13
CA VAL A 63 -1.50 4.17 11.85
C VAL A 63 -0.42 5.24 11.76
N ILE A 64 -0.71 6.47 12.22
CA ILE A 64 0.30 7.55 12.27
C ILE A 64 1.47 7.16 13.18
N GLY A 65 1.17 6.66 14.38
CA GLY A 65 2.20 6.22 15.33
C GLY A 65 3.06 5.09 14.78
N LEU A 66 2.45 4.10 14.11
CA LEU A 66 3.15 2.99 13.48
C LEU A 66 4.08 3.46 12.36
N LYS A 67 3.60 4.33 11.46
CA LYS A 67 4.44 4.92 10.40
C LYS A 67 5.68 5.62 10.94
N ALA A 68 5.53 6.40 12.01
CA ALA A 68 6.65 7.07 12.66
C ALA A 68 7.67 6.07 13.25
N LYS A 69 7.20 4.95 13.81
CA LYS A 69 8.08 3.89 14.31
C LYS A 69 8.78 3.13 13.19
N GLU A 70 8.07 2.83 12.10
CA GLU A 70 8.65 2.19 10.91
C GLU A 70 9.77 3.04 10.31
N GLU A 71 9.56 4.36 10.19
CA GLU A 71 10.58 5.29 9.70
C GLU A 71 11.82 5.28 10.61
N ALA A 72 11.63 5.39 11.92
CA ALA A 72 12.74 5.31 12.88
C ALA A 72 13.52 3.99 12.80
N PHE A 73 12.83 2.86 12.59
CA PHE A 73 13.48 1.57 12.39
C PHE A 73 14.18 1.46 11.03
N ALA A 74 13.60 2.03 9.97
CA ALA A 74 14.22 2.08 8.65
C ALA A 74 15.54 2.86 8.69
N ASP A 75 15.59 3.99 9.38
CA ASP A 75 16.81 4.79 9.54
C ASP A 75 17.85 4.08 10.40
N ARG A 76 17.43 3.43 11.49
CA ARG A 76 18.33 2.58 12.29
C ARG A 76 18.91 1.44 11.47
N ARG A 77 18.08 0.78 10.64
CA ARG A 77 18.53 -0.28 9.72
C ARG A 77 19.58 0.25 8.75
N LYS A 78 19.32 1.37 8.07
CA LYS A 78 20.28 2.01 7.15
C LYS A 78 21.61 2.32 7.84
N SER A 79 21.58 2.80 9.08
CA SER A 79 22.81 3.07 9.84
C SER A 79 23.62 1.79 10.10
N ILE A 80 22.96 0.69 10.46
CA ILE A 80 23.60 -0.61 10.70
C ILE A 80 24.16 -1.18 9.39
N GLU A 81 23.39 -1.10 8.30
CA GLU A 81 23.84 -1.51 6.96
C GLU A 81 25.09 -0.72 6.53
N ALA A 82 25.08 0.61 6.70
CA ALA A 82 26.24 1.45 6.40
C ALA A 82 27.48 1.08 7.25
N ARG A 83 27.30 0.76 8.54
CA ARG A 83 28.41 0.28 9.38
C ARG A 83 28.98 -1.04 8.87
N ALA A 84 28.11 -1.97 8.45
CA ALA A 84 28.55 -3.25 7.89
C ALA A 84 29.31 -3.05 6.56
N GLU A 85 28.83 -2.17 5.67
CA GLU A 85 29.54 -1.82 4.43
C GLU A 85 30.88 -1.14 4.70
N ASN A 86 30.96 -0.22 5.67
CA ASN A 86 32.22 0.40 6.06
C ASN A 86 33.23 -0.62 6.57
N LEU A 87 32.79 -1.63 7.33
CA LEU A 87 33.64 -2.74 7.77
C LEU A 87 34.11 -3.61 6.60
N ARG A 88 33.23 -3.90 5.63
CA ARG A 88 33.61 -4.63 4.40
C ARG A 88 34.68 -3.86 3.61
N ALA A 89 34.47 -2.56 3.42
CA ALA A 89 35.43 -1.70 2.75
C ALA A 89 36.77 -1.64 3.49
N ALA A 90 36.75 -1.56 4.83
CA ALA A 90 37.97 -1.58 5.64
C ALA A 90 38.74 -2.92 5.51
N ILE A 91 38.03 -4.05 5.50
CA ILE A 91 38.62 -5.37 5.27
C ILE A 91 39.24 -5.44 3.86
N GLU A 92 38.54 -4.96 2.84
CA GLU A 92 39.04 -4.90 1.47
C GLU A 92 40.33 -4.07 1.38
N GLN A 93 40.34 -2.85 1.95
CA GLN A 93 41.53 -2.00 1.96
C GLN A 93 42.70 -2.64 2.70
N ALA A 94 42.44 -3.30 3.84
CA ALA A 94 43.48 -4.00 4.60
C ALA A 94 44.07 -5.19 3.81
N MET A 95 43.24 -5.97 3.10
CA MET A 95 43.70 -7.06 2.26
C MET A 95 44.52 -6.56 1.06
N ILE A 96 44.11 -5.46 0.41
CA ILE A 96 44.90 -4.81 -0.66
C ILE A 96 46.26 -4.36 -0.13
N ALA A 97 46.29 -3.65 1.00
CA ALA A 97 47.53 -3.16 1.61
C ALA A 97 48.47 -4.30 2.07
N ALA A 98 47.91 -5.44 2.46
CA ALA A 98 48.66 -6.63 2.86
C ALA A 98 49.01 -7.56 1.67
N GLU A 99 48.61 -7.21 0.45
CA GLU A 99 48.76 -8.03 -0.77
C GLU A 99 48.19 -9.45 -0.62
N GLN A 100 47.15 -9.62 0.21
CA GLN A 100 46.50 -10.91 0.45
C GLN A 100 45.24 -11.06 -0.41
N VAL A 101 45.20 -12.10 -1.23
CA VAL A 101 44.05 -12.39 -2.10
C VAL A 101 42.99 -13.24 -1.39
N SER A 102 43.37 -14.03 -0.38
CA SER A 102 42.46 -14.91 0.36
C SER A 102 42.92 -15.09 1.81
N ILE A 103 41.99 -15.01 2.76
CA ILE A 103 42.21 -15.24 4.18
C ILE A 103 41.17 -16.25 4.69
N PRO A 104 41.55 -17.51 4.96
CA PRO A 104 40.66 -18.48 5.59
C PRO A 104 40.52 -18.19 7.09
N LEU A 105 39.29 -18.09 7.57
CA LEU A 105 38.94 -17.96 9.00
C LEU A 105 38.02 -19.13 9.38
N PRO A 106 37.92 -19.49 10.68
CA PRO A 106 37.03 -20.56 11.13
C PRO A 106 35.55 -20.33 10.78
N SER A 107 35.11 -19.07 10.67
CA SER A 107 33.72 -18.70 10.38
C SER A 107 33.44 -18.35 8.92
N ALA A 108 34.46 -18.03 8.12
CA ALA A 108 34.33 -17.62 6.72
C ALA A 108 35.69 -17.62 6.01
N THR A 109 35.70 -17.70 4.68
CA THR A 109 36.90 -17.37 3.89
C THR A 109 36.67 -16.04 3.18
N VAL A 110 37.54 -15.07 3.39
CA VAL A 110 37.46 -13.76 2.72
C VAL A 110 38.39 -13.78 1.52
N PHE A 111 37.89 -13.43 0.34
CA PHE A 111 38.69 -13.36 -0.88
C PHE A 111 38.44 -12.06 -1.63
N ILE A 112 39.50 -11.48 -2.20
CA ILE A 112 39.40 -10.38 -3.16
C ILE A 112 39.38 -10.97 -4.56
N SER A 113 38.40 -10.54 -5.37
CA SER A 113 38.33 -10.87 -6.78
C SER A 113 38.34 -9.59 -7.61
N LYS A 114 38.96 -9.65 -8.79
CA LYS A 114 38.85 -8.55 -9.75
C LYS A 114 37.43 -8.55 -10.30
N ARG A 115 36.68 -7.47 -10.07
CA ARG A 115 35.38 -7.29 -10.72
C ARG A 115 35.59 -7.24 -12.23
N LYS A 116 34.65 -7.84 -12.98
CA LYS A 116 34.61 -7.66 -14.43
C LYS A 116 34.43 -6.17 -14.73
N PRO A 117 35.10 -5.62 -15.77
CA PRO A 117 34.84 -4.26 -16.21
C PRO A 117 33.34 -4.05 -16.44
N ALA A 118 32.80 -2.96 -15.91
CA ALA A 118 31.42 -2.56 -16.17
C ALA A 118 31.35 -1.86 -17.54
N LEU A 119 30.24 -2.04 -18.26
CA LEU A 119 29.97 -1.27 -19.47
C LEU A 119 29.85 0.21 -19.10
N PHE A 120 30.71 1.04 -19.67
CA PHE A 120 30.66 2.48 -19.56
C PHE A 120 30.38 3.03 -20.95
N VAL A 121 29.23 3.68 -21.12
CA VAL A 121 28.84 4.33 -22.37
C VAL A 121 29.25 5.79 -22.26
N GLU A 122 30.29 6.18 -23.01
CA GLU A 122 30.77 7.57 -23.07
C GLU A 122 29.80 8.46 -23.85
N ASN A 123 29.41 8.02 -25.04
CA ASN A 123 28.50 8.72 -25.92
C ASN A 123 27.66 7.73 -26.72
N GLU A 124 26.35 7.79 -26.57
CA GLU A 124 25.42 6.91 -27.27
C GLU A 124 25.40 7.15 -28.79
N ALA A 125 25.73 8.36 -29.26
CA ALA A 125 25.71 8.69 -30.70
C ALA A 125 26.83 7.98 -31.49
N ASP A 126 27.91 7.59 -30.81
CA ASP A 126 29.03 6.88 -31.42
C ASP A 126 28.83 5.34 -31.40
N ILE A 127 27.78 4.86 -30.72
CA ILE A 127 27.47 3.44 -30.63
C ILE A 127 26.82 2.99 -31.95
N PRO A 128 27.34 1.94 -32.61
CA PRO A 128 26.71 1.38 -33.81
C PRO A 128 25.26 0.92 -33.57
N SER A 129 24.41 1.03 -34.59
CA SER A 129 22.98 0.70 -34.52
C SER A 129 22.70 -0.76 -34.14
N GLU A 130 23.67 -1.66 -34.29
CA GLU A 130 23.57 -3.08 -33.88
C GLU A 130 23.42 -3.28 -32.36
N PHE A 131 23.82 -2.31 -31.54
CA PHE A 131 23.66 -2.36 -30.08
C PHE A 131 22.35 -1.71 -29.61
N PHE A 132 21.60 -1.07 -30.50
CA PHE A 132 20.31 -0.48 -30.20
C PHE A 132 19.19 -1.44 -30.56
N VAL A 133 18.31 -1.72 -29.59
CA VAL A 133 17.05 -2.42 -29.85
C VAL A 133 16.06 -1.38 -30.37
N GLU A 134 15.60 -1.55 -31.62
CA GLU A 134 14.53 -0.73 -32.17
C GLU A 134 13.28 -0.84 -31.29
N GLN A 135 12.87 0.26 -30.67
CA GLN A 135 11.64 0.28 -29.89
C GLN A 135 10.46 0.26 -30.88
N GLU A 136 9.65 -0.80 -30.85
CA GLU A 136 8.33 -0.80 -31.49
C GLU A 136 7.55 0.42 -30.98
N ARG A 137 6.99 1.21 -31.90
CA ARG A 137 6.18 2.39 -31.52
C ARG A 137 5.12 1.93 -30.51
N PRO A 138 5.02 2.56 -29.33
CA PRO A 138 4.09 2.10 -28.31
C PRO A 138 2.68 2.06 -28.93
N ALA A 139 2.01 0.92 -28.77
CA ALA A 139 0.65 0.73 -29.26
C ALA A 139 -0.23 1.92 -28.84
N PRO A 140 -1.14 2.40 -29.72
CA PRO A 140 -1.96 3.56 -29.42
C PRO A 140 -2.68 3.37 -28.08
N LYS A 141 -2.34 4.21 -27.10
CA LYS A 141 -2.91 4.15 -25.76
C LYS A 141 -4.40 4.51 -25.86
N LEU A 142 -5.27 3.60 -25.42
CA LEU A 142 -6.69 3.87 -25.33
C LEU A 142 -6.93 5.06 -24.40
N ASP A 143 -7.46 6.16 -24.95
CA ASP A 143 -7.90 7.29 -24.15
C ASP A 143 -9.22 6.93 -23.44
N LYS A 144 -9.08 6.34 -22.25
CA LYS A 144 -10.21 5.97 -21.40
C LYS A 144 -11.08 7.17 -21.03
N ARG A 145 -10.52 8.39 -20.99
CA ARG A 145 -11.26 9.59 -20.62
C ARG A 145 -12.16 10.05 -21.76
N ALA A 146 -11.63 10.11 -22.98
CA ALA A 146 -12.41 10.41 -24.17
C ALA A 146 -13.49 9.34 -24.43
N LEU A 147 -13.15 8.06 -24.20
CA LEU A 147 -14.09 6.95 -24.34
C LEU A 147 -15.23 7.03 -23.32
N ALA A 148 -14.92 7.26 -22.04
CA ALA A 148 -15.93 7.44 -21.00
C ALA A 148 -16.83 8.66 -21.27
N ALA A 149 -16.26 9.78 -21.72
CA ALA A 149 -17.02 10.97 -22.09
C ALA A 149 -17.96 10.72 -23.29
N ALA A 150 -17.50 9.97 -24.30
CA ALA A 150 -18.32 9.60 -25.45
C ALA A 150 -19.50 8.68 -25.07
N LEU A 151 -19.24 7.67 -24.22
CA LEU A 151 -20.30 6.78 -23.71
C LEU A 151 -21.30 7.53 -22.82
N ALA A 152 -20.83 8.43 -21.95
CA ALA A 152 -21.68 9.27 -21.12
C ALA A 152 -22.53 10.23 -21.97
N GLY A 153 -22.01 10.70 -23.11
CA GLY A 153 -22.74 11.48 -24.10
C GLY A 153 -23.72 10.68 -24.97
N GLY A 154 -23.94 9.39 -24.69
CA GLY A 154 -24.89 8.53 -25.41
C GLY A 154 -24.36 7.93 -26.72
N ARG A 155 -23.07 8.11 -27.05
CA ARG A 155 -22.47 7.48 -28.22
C ARG A 155 -22.21 6.01 -27.93
N LYS A 156 -22.86 5.11 -28.68
CA LYS A 156 -22.56 3.66 -28.60
C LYS A 156 -21.18 3.40 -29.20
N VAL A 157 -20.24 2.95 -28.39
CA VAL A 157 -18.91 2.51 -28.82
C VAL A 157 -18.83 0.99 -28.68
N PRO A 158 -18.73 0.23 -29.79
CA PRO A 158 -18.55 -1.22 -29.72
C PRO A 158 -17.33 -1.57 -28.84
N GLY A 159 -17.53 -2.45 -27.86
CA GLY A 159 -16.47 -2.90 -26.94
C GLY A 159 -16.31 -2.09 -25.64
N ALA A 160 -17.16 -1.08 -25.38
CA ALA A 160 -17.16 -0.36 -24.11
C ALA A 160 -18.59 0.05 -23.69
N ALA A 161 -18.87 -0.08 -22.40
CA ALA A 161 -20.16 0.30 -21.79
C ALA A 161 -19.90 0.93 -20.41
N LEU A 162 -20.81 1.80 -19.98
CA LEU A 162 -20.83 2.28 -18.59
C LEU A 162 -21.58 1.24 -17.74
N ASP A 163 -21.02 0.92 -16.59
CA ASP A 163 -21.69 0.07 -15.60
C ASP A 163 -22.77 0.86 -14.84
N ASN A 164 -23.76 0.15 -14.31
CA ASN A 164 -24.79 0.70 -13.44
C ASN A 164 -24.16 0.92 -12.06
N GLY A 165 -23.41 2.00 -11.92
CA GLY A 165 -22.60 2.30 -10.73
C GLY A 165 -23.33 2.02 -9.41
N THR A 166 -22.60 1.43 -8.47
CA THR A 166 -23.07 1.12 -7.11
C THR A 166 -23.02 2.35 -6.20
N VAL A 167 -23.60 2.24 -5.01
CA VAL A 167 -23.52 3.29 -3.97
C VAL A 167 -22.09 3.36 -3.40
N SER A 168 -21.52 4.55 -3.32
CA SER A 168 -20.22 4.81 -2.68
C SER A 168 -20.40 5.52 -1.33
N LEU A 169 -19.76 5.02 -0.27
CA LEU A 169 -19.69 5.73 1.03
C LEU A 169 -18.62 6.83 0.95
N SER A 170 -18.96 8.07 1.29
CA SER A 170 -18.01 9.18 1.43
C SER A 170 -18.16 9.79 2.82
N ILE A 171 -17.11 9.70 3.63
CA ILE A 171 -17.04 10.32 4.95
C ILE A 171 -16.27 11.64 4.80
N ARG A 172 -16.90 12.77 5.12
CA ARG A 172 -16.28 14.10 5.08
C ARG A 172 -16.20 14.66 6.50
N ARG A 173 -15.01 15.09 6.91
CA ARG A 173 -14.77 15.75 8.20
C ARG A 173 -15.03 17.25 8.08
N LYS A 174 -15.43 17.90 9.18
CA LYS A 174 -15.54 19.37 9.27
C LYS A 174 -14.18 20.00 9.49
#